data_AF-A0A8C7MQH7-F1
#
_entry.id   AF-A0A8C7MQH7-F1
#
_cell.length_a   1.000
_cell.length_b   1.000
_cell.length_c   1.000
_cell.angle_alpha   90.00
_cell.angle_beta   90.00
_cell.angle_gamma   90.00
#
_symmetry.space_group_name_H-M   'P 1'
#
loop_
_entity.id
_entity.type
_entity.pdbx_description
1 polymer ?
#
loop_
_entity_poly.entity_id
_entity_poly.type
_entity_poly.pdbx_seq_one_letter_code
_entity_poly.pdbx_strand_id
1 'polypeptide(L)'
;RCCGDSVLYGCEDSVLYGCEDSVLYGCEDSVLYGCEDSVLYGCEDSDSVLYGCEDSVLYGCEDSVLYGCEDSVLYGCEDSVLYGCEDSVLYGCEDSGCEDSVL
;
A
#
# COMPACT_ATOMS: atom_id res chain seq x y z
N ARG A 1 -1.28 1.15 -17.95
CA ARG A 1 -0.58 -0.07 -18.41
C ARG A 1 0.87 0.14 -18.07
N CYS A 2 1.24 -0.24 -16.86
CA CYS A 2 2.61 -0.58 -16.61
C CYS A 2 2.76 -2.06 -16.97
N CYS A 3 3.95 -2.43 -17.39
CA CYS A 3 4.37 -3.78 -17.80
C CYS A 3 5.88 -3.82 -17.50
N GLY A 4 6.22 -3.47 -16.25
CA GLY A 4 7.56 -3.16 -15.75
C GLY A 4 7.53 -2.13 -14.61
N ASP A 5 8.69 -1.63 -14.22
CA ASP A 5 8.87 -0.76 -13.05
C ASP A 5 8.28 0.65 -13.20
N SER A 6 7.73 1.19 -12.12
CA SER A 6 7.28 2.59 -12.03
C SER A 6 7.82 3.28 -10.78
N VAL A 7 8.38 4.48 -10.94
CA VAL A 7 8.82 5.32 -9.82
C VAL A 7 8.24 6.72 -9.94
N LEU A 8 7.52 7.16 -8.91
CA LEU A 8 6.85 8.47 -8.84
C LEU A 8 7.34 9.29 -7.63
N TYR A 9 7.42 10.61 -7.78
CA TYR A 9 7.88 11.52 -6.73
C TYR A 9 7.00 12.77 -6.63
N GLY A 10 6.61 13.14 -5.41
CA GLY A 10 6.04 14.46 -5.09
C GLY A 10 4.78 14.77 -5.87
N CYS A 11 3.83 13.83 -5.88
CA CYS A 11 2.58 13.95 -6.61
C CYS A 11 1.45 14.24 -5.61
N GLU A 12 0.45 15.02 -6.00
CA GLU A 12 -0.79 15.12 -5.22
C GLU A 12 -1.51 13.77 -5.34
N ASP A 13 -1.95 13.41 -6.55
CA ASP A 13 -2.60 12.14 -6.84
C ASP A 13 -1.77 11.22 -7.73
N SER A 14 -1.83 9.92 -7.47
CA SER A 14 -1.21 8.88 -8.31
C SER A 14 -2.08 7.65 -8.47
N VAL A 15 -2.20 7.15 -9.71
CA VAL A 15 -2.92 5.90 -10.00
C VAL A 15 -2.11 5.03 -10.96
N LEU A 16 -1.76 3.82 -10.51
CA LEU A 16 -0.98 2.85 -11.26
C LEU A 16 -1.78 1.56 -11.50
N TYR A 17 -1.57 0.96 -12.68
CA TYR A 17 -2.27 -0.25 -13.13
C TYR A 17 -1.31 -1.23 -13.79
N GLY A 18 -1.23 -2.45 -13.24
CA GLY A 18 -0.52 -3.59 -13.81
C GLY A 18 1.00 -3.48 -13.72
N CYS A 19 1.56 -2.81 -12.70
CA CYS A 19 3.01 -2.75 -12.53
C CYS A 19 3.57 -4.13 -12.17
N GLU A 20 4.83 -4.37 -12.48
CA GLU A 20 5.58 -5.46 -11.82
C GLU A 20 6.00 -4.87 -10.47
N ASP A 21 6.95 -3.94 -10.51
CA ASP A 21 7.35 -3.12 -9.37
C ASP A 21 6.80 -1.68 -9.42
N SER A 22 6.47 -1.14 -8.25
CA SER A 22 6.06 0.24 -8.09
C SER A 22 6.65 0.87 -6.84
N VAL A 23 7.21 2.08 -6.98
CA VAL A 23 7.73 2.86 -5.85
C VAL A 23 7.21 4.29 -5.91
N LEU A 24 6.54 4.74 -4.86
CA LEU A 24 6.02 6.11 -4.76
C LEU A 24 6.62 6.81 -3.54
N TYR A 25 7.03 8.06 -3.74
CA TYR A 25 7.60 8.90 -2.70
C TYR A 25 6.85 10.21 -2.56
N GLY A 26 6.38 10.48 -1.34
CA GLY A 26 5.71 11.73 -0.96
C GLY A 26 4.50 12.02 -1.85
N CYS A 27 3.68 11.01 -2.07
CA CYS A 27 2.38 11.18 -2.70
C CYS A 27 1.33 11.42 -1.61
N GLU A 28 0.47 12.42 -1.79
CA GLU A 28 -0.66 12.67 -0.88
C GLU A 28 -1.70 11.54 -1.03
N ASP A 29 -2.08 11.23 -2.26
CA ASP A 29 -3.05 10.19 -2.58
C ASP A 29 -2.45 9.19 -3.57
N SER A 30 -2.61 7.89 -3.26
CA SER A 30 -2.08 6.82 -4.09
C SER A 30 -3.02 5.63 -4.22
N VAL A 31 -3.24 5.19 -5.46
CA VAL A 31 -4.03 3.99 -5.76
C VAL A 31 -3.27 3.07 -6.70
N LEU A 32 -3.05 1.83 -6.26
CA LEU A 32 -2.37 0.80 -7.05
C LEU A 32 -3.29 -0.40 -7.30
N TYR A 33 -3.27 -0.88 -8.55
CA TYR A 33 -4.05 -2.04 -8.98
C TYR A 33 -3.17 -3.06 -9.69
N GLY A 34 -3.14 -4.29 -9.16
CA GLY A 34 -2.49 -5.42 -9.81
C GLY A 34 -0.99 -5.24 -9.94
N CYS A 35 -0.30 -4.98 -8.82
CA CYS A 35 1.16 -4.93 -8.78
C CYS A 35 1.71 -6.27 -8.28
N GLU A 36 2.94 -6.64 -8.64
CA GLU A 36 3.62 -7.74 -7.95
C GLU A 36 4.17 -7.17 -6.64
N ASP A 37 5.03 -6.16 -6.78
CA ASP A 37 5.69 -5.46 -5.68
C ASP A 37 5.29 -3.98 -5.62
N SER A 38 5.02 -3.51 -4.40
CA SER A 38 4.68 -2.10 -4.17
C SER A 38 5.34 -1.54 -2.91
N VAL A 39 5.97 -0.38 -3.07
CA VAL A 39 6.57 0.36 -1.96
C VAL A 39 6.08 1.80 -1.96
N LEU A 40 5.46 2.21 -0.86
CA LEU A 40 4.90 3.53 -0.67
C LEU A 40 5.56 4.22 0.51
N TYR A 41 6.16 5.37 0.25
CA TYR A 41 6.65 6.29 1.26
C TYR A 41 5.72 7.50 1.28
N GLY A 42 4.75 7.47 2.19
CA GLY A 42 3.84 8.58 2.46
C GLY A 42 4.52 9.71 3.24
N CYS A 43 3.82 10.84 3.26
CA CYS A 43 4.02 11.90 4.24
C CYS A 43 2.96 11.79 5.34
N GLU A 44 3.07 12.60 6.41
CA GLU A 44 2.18 12.55 7.58
C GLU A 44 0.68 12.63 7.25
N ASP A 45 0.32 13.22 6.11
CA ASP A 45 -1.05 13.35 5.60
C ASP A 45 -1.18 12.60 4.25
N SER A 46 -0.97 11.29 4.21
CA SER A 46 -0.99 10.55 2.94
C SER A 46 -1.82 9.29 2.98
N ASP A 47 -2.70 9.15 1.98
CA ASP A 47 -3.63 8.06 1.84
C ASP A 47 -3.21 7.10 0.72
N SER A 48 -3.41 5.81 1.01
CA SER A 48 -2.93 4.74 0.16
C SER A 48 -3.93 3.62 0.04
N VAL A 49 -4.22 3.21 -1.19
CA VAL A 49 -5.11 2.09 -1.49
C VAL A 49 -4.44 1.13 -2.46
N LEU A 50 -4.29 -0.13 -2.03
CA LEU A 50 -3.72 -1.19 -2.85
C LEU A 50 -4.72 -2.32 -3.09
N TYR A 51 -4.81 -2.74 -4.35
CA TYR A 51 -5.67 -3.83 -4.79
C TYR A 51 -4.89 -4.89 -5.56
N GLY A 52 -4.86 -6.11 -5.01
CA GLY A 52 -4.26 -7.27 -5.66
C GLY A 52 -2.76 -7.09 -5.85
N CYS A 53 -2.03 -6.99 -4.74
CA CYS A 53 -0.56 -7.03 -4.77
C CYS A 53 -0.07 -8.40 -4.29
N GLU A 54 1.14 -8.82 -4.67
CA GLU A 54 1.77 -9.96 -3.99
C GLU A 54 2.38 -9.43 -2.69
N ASP A 55 3.26 -8.45 -2.83
CA ASP A 55 4.00 -7.82 -1.75
C ASP A 55 3.70 -6.30 -1.68
N SER A 56 3.49 -5.82 -0.46
CA SER A 56 3.24 -4.39 -0.21
C SER A 56 3.97 -3.88 1.03
N VAL A 57 4.62 -2.73 0.88
CA VAL A 57 5.30 -2.05 1.98
C VAL A 57 4.92 -0.58 2.03
N LEU A 58 4.37 -0.14 3.17
CA LEU A 58 3.95 1.25 3.38
C LEU A 58 4.69 1.87 4.58
N TYR A 59 5.14 3.10 4.39
CA TYR A 59 5.82 3.90 5.41
C TYR A 59 5.17 5.27 5.54
N GLY A 60 4.75 5.61 6.76
CA GLY A 60 4.33 6.96 7.15
C GLY A 60 3.14 7.46 6.35
N CYS A 61 2.04 6.71 6.37
CA CYS A 61 0.76 7.12 5.79
C CYS A 61 -0.20 7.55 6.93
N GLU A 62 -1.18 8.39 6.64
CA GLU A 62 -2.29 8.62 7.57
C GLU A 62 -3.20 7.39 7.50
N ASP A 63 -3.85 7.19 6.34
CA ASP A 63 -4.69 6.03 6.10
C ASP A 63 -4.09 5.06 5.07
N SER A 64 -4.30 3.77 5.33
CA SER A 64 -3.92 2.70 4.40
C SER A 64 -4.99 1.63 4.29
N VAL A 65 -5.30 1.24 3.05
CA VAL A 65 -6.27 0.18 2.77
C VAL A 65 -5.70 -0.82 1.77
N LEU A 66 -5.60 -2.08 2.19
CA LEU A 66 -5.03 -3.17 1.40
C LEU A 66 -6.09 -4.24 1.15
N TYR A 67 -6.26 -4.60 -0.11
CA TYR A 67 -7.19 -5.65 -0.55
C TYR A 67 -6.47 -6.73 -1.34
N GLY A 68 -6.47 -7.95 -0.81
CA GLY A 68 -5.93 -9.14 -1.47
C GLY A 68 -4.44 -9.02 -1.73
N CYS A 69 -3.67 -8.73 -0.69
CA CYS A 69 -2.21 -8.85 -0.74
C CYS A 69 -1.80 -10.24 -0.25
N GLU A 70 -0.70 -10.82 -0.68
CA GLU A 70 -0.16 -12.03 -0.01
C GLU A 70 0.53 -11.57 1.28
N ASP A 71 1.48 -10.67 1.12
CA ASP A 71 2.31 -10.11 2.18
C ASP A 71 2.15 -8.58 2.27
N SER A 72 2.05 -8.09 3.50
CA SER A 72 1.92 -6.66 3.77
C SER A 72 2.75 -6.22 4.98
N VAL A 73 3.45 -5.11 4.84
CA VAL A 73 4.22 -4.50 5.91
C VAL A 73 3.91 -3.01 6.01
N LEU A 74 3.42 -2.59 7.17
CA LEU A 74 3.01 -1.22 7.43
C LEU A 74 3.83 -0.65 8.59
N TYR A 75 4.41 0.54 8.37
CA TYR A 75 5.21 1.26 9.35
C TYR A 75 4.68 2.67 9.57
N GLY A 76 4.23 2.95 10.80
CA GLY A 76 3.82 4.29 11.22
C GLY A 76 2.61 4.81 10.46
N CYS A 77 1.64 3.94 10.16
CA CYS A 77 0.33 4.38 9.67
C CYS A 77 -0.57 4.80 10.84
N GLU A 78 -1.38 5.85 10.72
CA GLU A 78 -2.37 6.15 11.79
C GLU A 78 -3.45 5.06 11.78
N ASP A 79 -4.15 4.93 10.65
CA ASP A 79 -5.17 3.91 10.46
C ASP A 79 -4.80 2.94 9.31
N SER A 80 -5.10 1.67 9.52
CA SER A 80 -4.85 0.62 8.54
C SER A 80 -6.00 -0.37 8.46
N VAL A 81 -6.38 -0.75 7.24
CA VAL A 81 -7.39 -1.78 6.99
C VAL A 81 -6.87 -2.82 6.00
N LEU A 82 -6.85 -4.07 6.45
CA LEU A 82 -6.31 -5.22 5.74
C LEU A 82 -7.43 -6.22 5.45
N TYR A 83 -7.63 -6.52 4.16
CA TYR A 83 -8.63 -7.46 3.67
C TYR A 83 -8.00 -8.59 2.89
N GLY A 84 -8.15 -9.83 3.38
CA GLY A 84 -7.67 -11.02 2.69
C GLY A 84 -6.16 -10.99 2.44
N CYS A 85 -5.40 -10.50 3.41
CA CYS A 85 -3.95 -10.66 3.43
C CYS A 85 -3.59 -12.02 4.02
N GLU A 86 -2.59 -12.72 3.47
CA GLU A 86 -2.12 -13.98 4.06
C GLU A 86 -1.24 -13.69 5.28
N ASP A 87 -0.29 -12.76 5.11
CA ASP A 87 0.62 -12.31 6.15
C ASP A 87 0.63 -10.78 6.24
N SER A 88 0.60 -10.27 7.48
CA SER A 88 0.66 -8.83 7.74
C SER A 88 1.53 -8.50 8.95
N VAL A 89 2.31 -7.44 8.81
CA VAL A 89 3.20 -6.94 9.84
C VAL A 89 2.97 -5.45 10.03
N LEU A 90 2.47 -5.09 11.21
CA LEU A 90 2.14 -3.71 11.59
C LEU A 90 3.11 -3.21 12.66
N TYR A 91 3.79 -2.10 12.38
CA TYR A 91 4.72 -1.46 13.31
C TYR A 91 4.37 0.01 13.54
N GLY A 92 4.02 0.34 14.79
CA GLY A 92 3.71 1.71 15.16
C GLY A 92 2.41 2.23 14.52
N CYS A 93 1.51 1.33 14.13
CA CYS A 93 0.16 1.70 13.72
C CYS A 93 -0.71 2.02 14.93
N GLU A 94 -1.51 3.08 14.87
CA GLU A 94 -2.39 3.48 15.98
C GLU A 94 -3.68 2.65 15.98
N ASP A 95 -4.34 2.52 14.82
CA ASP A 95 -5.47 1.61 14.60
C ASP A 95 -5.22 0.66 13.42
N SER A 96 -5.66 -0.58 13.59
CA SER A 96 -5.52 -1.62 12.57
C SER A 96 -6.71 -2.56 12.58
N GLY A 97 -7.48 -2.56 11.49
CA GLY A 97 -8.56 -3.50 11.23
C GLY A 97 -8.11 -4.61 10.28
N CYS A 98 -8.07 -5.85 10.76
CA CYS A 98 -7.83 -7.02 9.91
C CYS A 98 -9.11 -7.83 9.77
N GLU A 99 -9.72 -7.83 8.58
CA GLU A 99 -10.81 -8.76 8.25
C GLU A 99 -10.23 -9.96 7.51
N ASP A 100 -9.65 -10.82 8.35
CA ASP A 100 -8.98 -12.05 7.96
C ASP A 100 -10.01 -13.06 7.41
N SER A 101 -10.00 -13.28 6.09
CA SER A 101 -10.67 -14.44 5.50
C SER A 101 -9.74 -15.65 5.63
N VAL A 102 -9.44 -16.06 6.87
CA VAL A 102 -8.72 -17.31 7.14
C VAL A 102 -9.50 -18.48 6.54
N LEU A 103 -8.93 -19.10 5.50
CA LEU A 103 -9.21 -20.48 5.10
C LEU A 103 -7.95 -21.31 5.22
#